data_AF-A0A0F9P970-F1
#
_entry.id   AF-A0A0F9P970-F1
#
_cell.length_a   1.000
_cell.length_b   1.000
_cell.length_c   1.000
_cell.angle_alpha   90.00
_cell.angle_beta   90.00
_cell.angle_gamma   90.00
#
_symmetry.space_group_name_H-M   'P 1'
#
loop_
_entity.id
_entity.type
_entity.pdbx_description
1 polymer ?
#
loop_
_entity_poly.entity_id
_entity_poly.type
_entity_poly.pdbx_seq_one_letter_code
_entity_poly.pdbx_strand_id
1 'polypeptide(L)'
;MLKWKTHKFSTIANNVESLSDILAGSAGKNRVIKWIACDIDSDIYIRVYRDSEQFVDFECDLITAGAPLLPVEIPLGDGQLVKAGFYNEAAGSVTPSISIGYEET
;
A
#
# COMPACT_ATOMS: atom_id res chain seq x y z
N MET A 1 15.39 -10.25 -6.82
CA MET A 1 16.05 -9.30 -5.89
C MET A 1 14.99 -8.41 -5.27
N LEU A 2 15.06 -8.14 -3.95
CA LEU A 2 14.13 -7.24 -3.27
C LEU A 2 14.34 -5.79 -3.73
N LYS A 3 13.26 -5.13 -4.13
CA LYS A 3 13.18 -3.74 -4.59
C LYS A 3 12.14 -3.00 -3.77
N TRP A 4 12.28 -1.67 -3.69
CA TRP A 4 11.38 -0.81 -2.92
C TRP A 4 10.83 0.31 -3.80
N LYS A 5 9.54 0.62 -3.63
CA LYS A 5 8.91 1.81 -4.19
C LYS A 5 8.19 2.55 -3.06
N THR A 6 8.37 3.86 -3.00
CA THR A 6 7.67 4.72 -2.05
C THR A 6 6.81 5.72 -2.81
N HIS A 7 5.61 5.97 -2.31
CA HIS A 7 4.71 6.98 -2.83
C HIS A 7 4.25 7.87 -1.67
N LYS A 8 4.35 9.19 -1.87
CA LYS A 8 3.82 10.19 -0.96
C LYS A 8 2.53 10.76 -1.54
N PHE A 9 1.45 10.72 -0.77
CA PHE A 9 0.15 11.21 -1.20
C PHE A 9 0.05 12.73 -1.01
N SER A 10 -0.83 13.35 -1.79
CA SER A 10 -1.36 14.67 -1.49
C SER A 10 -2.22 14.63 -0.23
N THR A 11 -2.68 15.81 0.22
CA THR A 11 -3.60 15.90 1.35
C THR A 11 -4.88 15.11 1.08
N ILE A 12 -5.20 14.19 1.99
CA ILE A 12 -6.43 13.39 1.99
C ILE A 12 -7.35 14.01 3.04
N ALA A 13 -8.52 14.49 2.62
CA ALA A 13 -9.50 15.06 3.54
C ALA A 13 -10.19 13.97 4.38
N ASN A 14 -10.85 14.38 5.47
CA ASN A 14 -11.67 13.48 6.29
C ASN A 14 -12.76 12.80 5.44
N ASN A 15 -12.97 11.51 5.66
CA ASN A 15 -13.90 10.62 4.96
C ASN A 15 -13.61 10.47 3.46
N VAL A 16 -12.34 10.61 3.06
CA VAL A 16 -11.91 10.45 1.66
C VAL A 16 -10.90 9.30 1.56
N GLU A 17 -11.10 8.46 0.55
CA GLU A 17 -10.09 7.51 0.10
C GLU A 17 -9.24 8.13 -1.01
N SER A 18 -7.93 7.91 -0.94
CA SER A 18 -7.00 8.24 -2.02
C SER A 18 -6.16 7.02 -2.36
N LEU A 19 -6.15 6.65 -3.65
CA LEU A 19 -5.43 5.50 -4.19
C LEU A 19 -4.49 5.93 -5.31
N SER A 20 -3.39 5.20 -5.45
CA SER A 20 -2.38 5.41 -6.48
C SER A 20 -1.93 4.09 -7.08
N ASP A 21 -1.56 4.12 -8.36
CA ASP A 21 -1.03 2.97 -9.08
C ASP A 21 0.41 2.68 -8.60
N ILE A 22 0.57 1.62 -7.81
CA ILE A 22 1.83 1.31 -7.15
C ILE A 22 2.70 0.42 -8.02
N LEU A 23 2.18 -0.72 -8.45
CA LEU A 23 2.98 -1.72 -9.13
C LEU A 23 2.12 -2.49 -10.13
N ALA A 24 2.51 -2.45 -11.38
CA ALA A 24 1.93 -3.30 -12.42
C ALA A 24 2.72 -4.61 -12.54
N GLY A 25 2.04 -5.70 -12.85
CA GLY A 25 2.68 -6.86 -13.45
C GLY A 25 3.14 -6.56 -14.87
N SER A 26 4.07 -7.36 -15.39
CA SER A 26 4.64 -7.16 -16.72
C SER A 26 5.13 -8.49 -17.28
N ALA A 27 4.87 -8.73 -18.57
CA ALA A 27 5.35 -9.90 -19.28
C ALA A 27 6.85 -10.14 -19.05
N GLY A 28 7.21 -11.38 -18.70
CA GLY A 28 8.60 -11.78 -18.45
C GLY A 28 9.18 -11.31 -17.12
N LYS A 29 8.37 -10.73 -16.23
CA LYS A 29 8.77 -10.35 -14.87
C LYS A 29 7.84 -10.98 -13.85
N ASN A 30 8.39 -11.82 -12.97
CA ASN A 30 7.61 -12.34 -11.84
C ASN A 30 7.74 -11.37 -10.67
N ARG A 31 6.74 -10.51 -10.51
CA ARG A 31 6.68 -9.55 -9.40
C ARG A 31 5.84 -10.11 -8.26
N VAL A 32 6.38 -10.07 -7.05
CA VAL A 32 5.64 -10.44 -5.84
C VAL A 32 5.85 -9.36 -4.79
N ILE A 33 4.78 -8.71 -4.33
CA ILE A 33 4.86 -7.81 -3.18
C ILE A 33 5.02 -8.68 -1.94
N LYS A 34 6.03 -8.33 -1.13
CA LYS A 34 6.42 -9.03 0.09
C LYS A 34 6.19 -8.19 1.34
N TRP A 35 6.28 -6.87 1.23
CA TRP A 35 6.22 -5.96 2.37
C TRP A 35 5.43 -4.70 2.05
N ILE A 36 4.68 -4.24 3.03
CA ILE A 36 3.98 -2.96 3.01
C ILE A 36 4.36 -2.20 4.28
N ALA A 37 4.65 -0.92 4.15
CA ALA A 37 4.92 -0.02 5.26
C ALA A 37 4.19 1.31 5.04
N CYS A 38 3.76 1.94 6.12
CA CYS A 38 3.14 3.25 6.11
C CYS A 38 3.53 4.04 7.36
N ASP A 39 3.13 5.30 7.38
CA ASP A 39 3.19 6.12 8.60
C ASP A 39 2.26 5.52 9.67
N ILE A 40 2.67 5.58 10.94
CA ILE A 40 1.86 5.13 12.08
C ILE A 40 0.90 6.27 12.44
N ASP A 41 -0.38 6.09 12.19
CA ASP A 41 -1.41 7.11 12.39
C ASP A 41 -2.74 6.45 12.75
N SER A 42 -3.44 6.99 13.75
CA SER A 42 -4.75 6.51 14.17
C SER A 42 -5.83 7.04 13.23
N ASP A 43 -6.92 6.30 13.08
CA ASP A 43 -8.05 6.60 12.19
C ASP A 43 -7.65 6.69 10.70
N ILE A 44 -6.46 6.23 10.32
CA ILE A 44 -6.02 6.13 8.92
C ILE A 44 -5.92 4.67 8.53
N TYR A 45 -6.63 4.26 7.49
CA TYR A 45 -6.68 2.87 7.05
C TYR A 45 -5.84 2.67 5.80
N ILE A 46 -4.95 1.69 5.82
CA ILE A 46 -4.23 1.27 4.62
C ILE A 46 -5.13 0.40 3.76
N ARG A 47 -5.21 0.74 2.47
CA ARG A 47 -6.09 0.09 1.49
C ARG A 47 -5.23 -0.40 0.33
N VAL A 48 -5.22 -1.71 0.09
CA VAL A 48 -4.51 -2.30 -1.07
C VAL A 48 -5.44 -3.18 -1.89
N TYR A 49 -5.46 -2.89 -3.18
CA TYR A 49 -6.26 -3.56 -4.19
C TYR A 49 -5.35 -4.16 -5.25
N ARG A 50 -5.67 -5.37 -5.72
CA ARG A 50 -5.16 -5.89 -7.00
C ARG A 50 -6.34 -6.04 -7.94
N ASP A 51 -6.25 -5.37 -9.08
CA ASP A 51 -7.30 -5.23 -10.08
C ASP A 51 -8.57 -4.56 -9.51
N SER A 52 -9.41 -5.30 -8.78
CA SER A 52 -10.60 -4.78 -8.08
C SER A 52 -10.85 -5.43 -6.71
N GLU A 53 -10.02 -6.38 -6.31
CA GLU A 53 -10.18 -7.10 -5.04
C GLU A 53 -9.31 -6.45 -3.97
N GLN A 54 -9.89 -6.21 -2.80
CA GLN A 54 -9.21 -5.63 -1.65
C GLN A 54 -8.56 -6.75 -0.83
N PHE A 55 -7.23 -6.72 -0.72
CA PHE A 55 -6.44 -7.71 0.02
C PHE A 55 -6.00 -7.18 1.38
N VAL A 56 -5.95 -5.87 1.52
CA VAL A 56 -5.51 -5.19 2.74
C VAL A 56 -6.49 -4.09 3.06
N ASP A 57 -7.04 -4.16 4.27
CA ASP A 57 -7.89 -3.16 4.90
C ASP A 57 -7.70 -3.26 6.41
N PHE A 58 -6.88 -2.38 6.98
CA PHE A 58 -6.75 -2.23 8.42
C PHE A 58 -6.13 -0.87 8.78
N GLU A 59 -6.20 -0.51 10.05
CA GLU A 59 -5.73 0.76 10.57
C GLU A 59 -4.18 0.85 10.65
N CYS A 60 -3.61 1.99 10.31
CA CYS A 60 -2.17 2.18 10.20
C CYS A 60 -1.46 2.10 11.57
N ASP A 61 -2.15 2.37 12.67
CA ASP A 61 -1.62 2.27 14.03
C ASP A 61 -1.33 0.83 14.49
N LEU A 62 -1.88 -0.18 13.79
CA LEU A 62 -1.55 -1.59 13.97
C LEU A 62 -0.14 -1.92 13.45
N ILE A 63 0.42 -1.11 12.55
CA ILE A 63 1.85 -1.12 12.23
C ILE A 63 2.57 -0.34 13.32
N THR A 64 3.54 -0.98 13.98
CA THR A 64 4.21 -0.39 15.16
C THR A 64 5.70 -0.21 14.92
N ALA A 65 6.36 0.59 15.75
CA ALA A 65 7.82 0.73 15.69
C ALA A 65 8.57 -0.61 15.87
N GLY A 66 7.98 -1.58 16.58
CA GLY A 66 8.53 -2.93 16.75
C GLY A 66 8.23 -3.87 15.58
N ALA A 67 7.19 -3.58 14.80
CA ALA A 67 6.79 -4.33 13.61
C ALA A 67 6.39 -3.36 12.48
N PRO A 68 7.35 -2.66 11.86
CA PRO A 68 7.09 -1.55 10.94
C PRO A 68 6.72 -2.02 9.53
N LEU A 69 6.76 -3.32 9.26
CA LEU A 69 6.49 -3.93 7.97
C LEU A 69 5.37 -4.95 8.11
N LEU A 70 4.33 -4.78 7.31
CA LEU A 70 3.32 -5.81 7.10
C LEU A 70 3.84 -6.84 6.07
N PRO A 71 4.06 -8.11 6.46
CA PRO A 71 4.35 -9.18 5.52
C PRO A 71 3.11 -9.51 4.68
N VAL A 72 3.30 -9.62 3.37
CA VAL A 72 2.25 -10.05 2.42
C VAL A 72 2.84 -10.97 1.36
N GLU A 73 1.97 -11.66 0.62
CA GLU A 73 2.36 -12.40 -0.59
C GLU A 73 1.37 -12.12 -1.71
N ILE A 74 1.63 -11.06 -2.48
CA ILE A 74 0.76 -10.63 -3.58
C ILE A 74 1.49 -10.80 -4.90
N PRO A 75 1.32 -11.93 -5.60
CA PRO A 75 1.89 -12.12 -6.93
C PRO A 75 1.17 -11.26 -7.97
N LEU A 76 1.92 -10.80 -8.97
CA LEU A 76 1.41 -10.01 -10.09
C LEU A 76 1.76 -10.68 -11.42
N GLY A 77 0.73 -11.16 -12.10
CA GLY A 77 0.79 -11.61 -13.49
C GLY A 77 0.76 -10.44 -14.47
N ASP A 78 1.04 -10.73 -15.74
CA ASP A 78 0.98 -9.74 -16.81
C ASP A 78 -0.41 -9.09 -16.91
N GLY A 79 -0.46 -7.77 -17.06
CA GLY A 79 -1.69 -7.00 -17.09
C GLY A 79 -2.33 -6.70 -15.72
N GLN A 80 -1.88 -7.31 -14.62
CA GLN A 80 -2.42 -7.01 -13.29
C GLN A 80 -1.87 -5.70 -12.74
N LEU A 81 -2.67 -5.00 -11.93
CA LEU A 81 -2.27 -3.74 -11.31
C LEU A 81 -2.59 -3.73 -9.83
N VAL A 82 -1.59 -3.38 -9.02
CA VAL A 82 -1.81 -3.06 -7.61
C VAL A 82 -1.97 -1.56 -7.44
N LYS A 83 -3.11 -1.19 -6.85
CA LYS A 83 -3.38 0.13 -6.32
C LYS A 83 -3.28 0.08 -4.81
N ALA A 84 -2.67 1.08 -4.23
CA ALA A 84 -2.66 1.22 -2.78
C ALA A 84 -2.84 2.68 -2.39
N GLY A 85 -3.25 2.88 -1.16
CA GLY A 85 -3.31 4.18 -0.54
C GLY A 85 -4.03 4.11 0.79
N PHE A 86 -4.79 5.14 1.10
CA PHE A 86 -5.33 5.35 2.42
C PHE A 86 -6.78 5.83 2.38
N TYR A 87 -7.57 5.34 3.32
CA TYR A 87 -8.83 5.95 3.71
C TYR A 87 -8.62 6.72 5.01
N ASN A 88 -9.02 8.00 5.02
CA ASN A 88 -8.88 8.88 6.17
C ASN A 88 -10.21 8.95 6.95
N GLU A 89 -10.27 8.30 8.10
CA GLU A 89 -11.36 8.40 9.08
C GLU A 89 -11.05 9.45 10.17
N ALA A 90 -9.83 9.99 10.21
CA ALA A 90 -9.42 10.98 11.19
C ALA A 90 -10.26 12.26 11.08
N ALA A 91 -10.38 12.99 12.19
CA ALA A 91 -11.14 14.23 12.25
C ALA A 91 -10.63 15.34 11.30
N GLY A 92 -9.35 15.26 10.86
CA GLY A 92 -8.68 16.24 10.02
C GLY A 92 -8.11 15.66 8.72
N SER A 93 -7.36 16.47 7.99
CA SER A 93 -6.68 16.03 6.76
C SER A 93 -5.27 15.54 7.04
N VAL A 94 -4.82 14.52 6.30
CA VAL A 94 -3.47 13.92 6.44
C VAL A 94 -2.71 13.88 5.13
N THR A 95 -1.39 13.72 5.19
CA THR A 95 -0.50 13.57 4.01
C THR A 95 0.41 12.34 4.15
N PRO A 96 -0.15 11.13 4.13
CA PRO A 96 0.58 9.92 4.43
C PRO A 96 1.49 9.47 3.27
N SER A 97 2.37 8.55 3.59
CA SER A 97 3.23 7.85 2.64
C SER A 97 3.13 6.34 2.78
N ILE A 98 3.29 5.63 1.66
CA ILE A 98 3.33 4.17 1.62
C ILE A 98 4.63 3.72 0.96
N SER A 99 5.24 2.68 1.51
CA SER A 99 6.39 1.99 0.92
C SER A 99 6.08 0.52 0.70
N ILE A 100 6.45 0.02 -0.48
CA ILE A 100 6.12 -1.32 -0.95
C ILE A 100 7.42 -2.03 -1.34
N GLY A 101 7.71 -3.12 -0.62
CA GLY A 101 8.82 -4.01 -0.91
C GLY A 101 8.35 -5.16 -1.80
N TYR A 102 8.99 -5.36 -2.94
CA TYR A 102 8.63 -6.40 -3.90
C TYR A 102 9.85 -7.11 -4.47
N GLU A 103 9.70 -8.40 -4.76
CA GLU A 103 10.69 -9.17 -5.50
C GLU A 103 10.37 -9.13 -6.99
N GLU A 104 11.41 -9.07 -7.81
CA GLU A 104 11.32 -9.22 -9.27
C GLU A 104 12.41 -10.20 -9.72
N THR A 105 12.01 -11.18 -10.54
CA THR A 105 12.89 -12.12 -11.26
C THR A 105 12.54 -12.12 -12.73
#